data_AF-A0A535ET73-F1
#
_entry.id   AF-A0A535ET73-F1
#
_cell.length_a   1.000
_cell.length_b   1.000
_cell.length_c   1.000
_cell.angle_alpha   90.00
_cell.angle_beta   90.00
_cell.angle_gamma   90.00
#
_symmetry.space_group_name_H-M   'P 1'
#
loop_
_entity.id
_entity.type
_entity.pdbx_description
1 polymer ?
#
loop_
_entity_poly.entity_id
_entity_poly.type
_entity_poly.pdbx_seq_one_letter_code
_entity_poly.pdbx_strand_id
1 'polypeptide(L)'
;MKLLAVSDLHVASAATRDAVAAIPPHPDDWLILAGDIGETIPHLEWTLRTLRPRFRQLVWVPGNHDLWTLPSDPNQVRGEGRYRQLVDVCQALGVLTPEDPYPEWTDGDGRSVVLAPLFLLYDYTFRPAGSTKAEALDAAVNAGVVCTDEFLLHPDPYPTREAWCQTRVDQTVQRLAAIPERYPTVLISHFPLRQDLVFLPRIPQFSLWCGTKLTEDWHQRFRAQAVVYGHLHIPRTSWRHEVRFEEVSLGNGPDGTRLTPAERLRQVLPFP
;
A
#
# COMPACT_ATOMS: atom_id res chain seq x y z
N MET A 1 -20.62 -7.13 -8.68
CA MET A 1 -19.37 -7.28 -7.91
C MET A 1 -18.70 -5.93 -7.78
N LYS A 2 -18.24 -5.58 -6.59
CA LYS A 2 -17.43 -4.39 -6.29
C LYS A 2 -15.99 -4.78 -5.99
N LEU A 3 -15.08 -3.85 -6.26
CA LEU A 3 -13.71 -3.84 -5.79
C LEU A 3 -13.61 -2.77 -4.72
N LEU A 4 -13.48 -3.20 -3.47
CA LEU A 4 -13.37 -2.34 -2.30
C LEU A 4 -11.91 -2.23 -1.88
N ALA A 5 -11.55 -1.18 -1.14
CA ALA A 5 -10.19 -0.97 -0.66
C ALA A 5 -10.15 -0.29 0.71
N VAL A 6 -9.15 -0.66 1.51
CA VAL A 6 -8.76 -0.02 2.76
C VAL A 6 -7.27 -0.25 3.02
N SER A 7 -6.61 0.63 3.76
CA SER A 7 -5.24 0.48 4.23
C SER A 7 -5.06 1.03 5.64
N ASP A 8 -3.86 0.88 6.19
CA ASP A 8 -3.47 1.52 7.44
C ASP A 8 -4.42 1.14 8.59
N LEU A 9 -4.73 -0.16 8.67
CA LEU A 9 -5.60 -0.69 9.72
C LEU A 9 -4.91 -0.59 11.07
N HIS A 10 -3.61 -0.89 11.14
CA HIS A 10 -2.80 -0.87 12.37
C HIS A 10 -3.45 -1.69 13.51
N VAL A 11 -3.63 -2.99 13.27
CA VAL A 11 -4.40 -3.90 14.16
C VAL A 11 -3.68 -4.29 15.45
N ALA A 12 -2.59 -3.63 15.85
CA ALA A 12 -1.98 -3.82 17.18
C ALA A 12 -2.96 -3.47 18.31
N SER A 13 -3.82 -2.47 18.09
CA SER A 13 -4.87 -2.08 19.03
C SER A 13 -6.02 -3.09 19.04
N ALA A 14 -6.44 -3.53 20.23
CA ALA A 14 -7.61 -4.39 20.39
C ALA A 14 -8.89 -3.74 19.83
N ALA A 15 -9.07 -2.43 20.03
CA ALA A 15 -10.22 -1.70 19.50
C ALA A 15 -10.27 -1.71 17.97
N THR A 16 -9.11 -1.62 17.31
CA THR A 16 -9.03 -1.75 15.85
C THR A 16 -9.41 -3.16 15.42
N ARG A 17 -8.90 -4.20 16.10
CA ARG A 17 -9.28 -5.60 15.80
C ARG A 17 -10.78 -5.81 15.95
N ASP A 18 -11.39 -5.32 17.01
CA ASP A 18 -12.84 -5.40 17.19
C ASP A 18 -13.59 -4.71 16.04
N ALA A 19 -13.11 -3.56 15.58
CA ALA A 19 -13.68 -2.82 14.45
C ALA A 19 -13.50 -3.55 13.11
N VAL A 20 -12.35 -4.20 12.87
CA VAL A 20 -12.11 -5.05 11.69
C VAL A 20 -13.02 -6.28 11.73
N ALA A 21 -13.18 -6.91 12.89
CA ALA A 21 -14.09 -8.03 13.10
C ALA A 21 -15.58 -7.63 12.97
N ALA A 22 -15.90 -6.34 13.00
CA ALA A 22 -17.24 -5.82 12.78
C ALA A 22 -17.56 -5.50 11.30
N ILE A 23 -16.59 -5.54 10.39
CA ILE A 23 -16.81 -5.27 8.94
C ILE A 23 -17.88 -6.25 8.40
N PRO A 24 -19.03 -5.81 7.87
CA PRO A 24 -20.08 -6.74 7.43
C PRO A 24 -19.61 -7.66 6.29
N PRO A 25 -20.26 -8.82 6.09
CA PRO A 25 -19.92 -9.70 4.97
C PRO A 25 -20.30 -9.06 3.61
N HIS A 26 -19.37 -9.15 2.67
CA HIS A 26 -19.48 -8.75 1.26
C HIS A 26 -19.09 -9.94 0.35
N PRO A 27 -19.85 -11.04 0.36
CA PRO A 27 -19.41 -12.33 -0.18
C PRO A 27 -19.15 -12.33 -1.69
N ASP A 28 -19.70 -11.36 -2.42
CA ASP A 28 -19.51 -11.19 -3.87
C ASP A 28 -18.37 -10.24 -4.24
N ASP A 29 -17.85 -9.48 -3.27
CA ASP A 29 -16.92 -8.37 -3.52
C ASP A 29 -15.47 -8.77 -3.22
N TRP A 30 -14.55 -8.07 -3.88
CA TRP A 30 -13.11 -8.16 -3.61
C TRP A 30 -12.70 -7.05 -2.66
N LEU A 31 -11.71 -7.31 -1.79
CA LEU A 31 -11.13 -6.31 -0.91
C LEU A 31 -9.62 -6.19 -1.12
N ILE A 32 -9.19 -4.97 -1.40
CA ILE A 32 -7.79 -4.55 -1.40
C ILE A 32 -7.41 -4.10 0.01
N LEU A 33 -6.32 -4.65 0.51
CA LEU A 33 -5.62 -4.31 1.75
C LEU A 33 -4.31 -3.62 1.38
N ALA A 34 -4.33 -2.29 1.25
CA ALA A 34 -3.23 -1.50 0.68
C ALA A 34 -2.13 -1.13 1.70
N GLY A 35 -1.64 -2.14 2.42
CA GLY A 35 -0.54 -2.03 3.37
C GLY A 35 -0.92 -1.54 4.76
N ASP A 36 0.04 -1.68 5.67
CA ASP A 36 -0.04 -1.29 7.07
C ASP A 36 -1.20 -1.96 7.81
N ILE A 37 -1.25 -3.28 7.71
CA ILE A 37 -2.22 -4.10 8.43
C ILE A 37 -1.84 -4.18 9.89
N GLY A 38 -0.56 -4.39 10.18
CA GLY A 38 0.02 -4.34 11.52
C GLY A 38 1.50 -4.72 11.49
N GLU A 39 2.16 -4.68 12.64
CA GLU A 39 3.62 -4.75 12.72
C GLU A 39 4.19 -6.17 12.86
N THR A 40 3.34 -7.20 12.89
CA THR A 40 3.76 -8.59 13.13
C THR A 40 3.06 -9.56 12.19
N ILE A 41 3.68 -10.70 11.90
CA ILE A 41 3.07 -11.77 11.10
C ILE A 41 1.73 -12.24 11.72
N PRO A 42 1.61 -12.47 13.05
CA PRO A 42 0.33 -12.79 13.66
C PRO A 42 -0.76 -11.73 13.44
N HIS A 43 -0.41 -10.44 13.39
CA HIS A 43 -1.38 -9.38 13.06
C HIS A 43 -1.93 -9.54 11.63
N LEU A 44 -1.04 -9.77 10.65
CA LEU A 44 -1.47 -10.01 9.27
C LEU A 44 -2.34 -11.27 9.19
N GLU A 45 -1.86 -12.40 9.72
CA GLU A 45 -2.58 -13.67 9.68
C GLU A 45 -3.98 -13.55 10.32
N TRP A 46 -4.07 -12.93 11.49
CA TRP A 46 -5.35 -12.72 12.18
C TRP A 46 -6.32 -11.90 11.32
N THR A 47 -5.85 -10.81 10.71
CA THR A 47 -6.68 -9.95 9.84
C THR A 47 -7.17 -10.73 8.63
N LEU A 48 -6.28 -11.44 7.94
CA LEU A 48 -6.63 -12.21 6.76
C LEU A 48 -7.64 -13.33 7.09
N ARG A 49 -7.44 -14.07 8.18
CA ARG A 49 -8.41 -15.09 8.63
C ARG A 49 -9.77 -14.51 8.98
N THR A 50 -9.79 -13.30 9.55
CA THR A 50 -11.03 -12.58 9.91
C THR A 50 -11.82 -12.13 8.69
N LEU A 51 -11.12 -11.61 7.66
CA LEU A 51 -11.74 -11.02 6.48
C LEU A 51 -11.97 -12.00 5.34
N ARG A 52 -11.16 -13.06 5.21
CA ARG A 52 -11.28 -14.04 4.12
C ARG A 52 -12.68 -14.63 3.95
N PRO A 53 -13.45 -15.01 5.00
CA PRO A 53 -14.80 -15.53 4.83
C PRO A 53 -15.85 -14.44 4.49
N ARG A 54 -15.48 -13.15 4.60
CA ARG A 54 -16.38 -12.02 4.37
C ARG A 54 -16.30 -11.48 2.94
N PHE A 55 -15.23 -11.75 2.22
CA PHE A 55 -15.02 -11.27 0.85
C PHE A 55 -14.74 -12.43 -0.10
N ARG A 56 -15.14 -12.28 -1.36
CA ARG A 56 -14.88 -13.28 -2.40
C ARG A 56 -13.38 -13.56 -2.54
N GLN A 57 -12.60 -12.49 -2.59
CA GLN A 57 -11.15 -12.51 -2.75
C GLN A 57 -10.53 -11.34 -1.98
N LEU A 58 -9.38 -11.59 -1.35
CA LEU A 58 -8.54 -10.54 -0.77
C LEU A 58 -7.31 -10.32 -1.65
N VAL A 59 -6.90 -9.07 -1.75
CA VAL A 59 -5.65 -8.63 -2.39
C VAL A 59 -4.87 -7.84 -1.35
N TRP A 60 -3.65 -8.25 -1.04
CA TRP A 60 -2.80 -7.56 -0.08
C TRP A 60 -1.54 -7.02 -0.78
N VAL A 61 -1.10 -5.83 -0.38
CA VAL A 61 0.24 -5.32 -0.65
C VAL A 61 0.89 -4.89 0.67
N PRO A 62 2.22 -5.03 0.83
CA PRO A 62 2.89 -4.63 2.06
C PRO A 62 2.98 -3.10 2.17
N GLY A 63 2.74 -2.59 3.38
CA GLY A 63 3.16 -1.26 3.81
C GLY A 63 4.50 -1.29 4.56
N ASN A 64 4.96 -0.14 5.06
CA ASN A 64 6.21 -0.09 5.80
C ASN A 64 6.10 -0.78 7.16
N HIS A 65 4.97 -0.67 7.85
CA HIS A 65 4.77 -1.30 9.17
C HIS A 65 4.76 -2.82 9.08
N ASP A 66 4.19 -3.38 8.01
CA ASP A 66 4.18 -4.83 7.80
C ASP A 66 5.63 -5.39 7.75
N LEU A 67 6.56 -4.60 7.20
CA LEU A 67 7.97 -4.94 7.02
C LEU A 67 8.86 -4.62 8.23
N TRP A 68 8.33 -3.99 9.27
CA TRP A 68 9.10 -3.70 10.48
C TRP A 68 9.49 -4.97 11.23
N THR A 69 10.73 -5.03 11.71
CA THR A 69 11.13 -6.05 12.69
C THR A 69 11.21 -5.41 14.06
N LEU A 70 10.15 -5.54 14.86
CA LEU A 70 10.13 -4.98 16.21
C LEU A 70 11.15 -5.69 17.11
N PRO A 71 11.83 -4.98 18.03
CA PRO A 71 12.70 -5.63 19.02
C PRO A 71 11.97 -6.66 19.90
N SER A 72 10.66 -6.50 20.07
CA SER A 72 9.79 -7.41 20.83
C SER A 72 9.17 -8.53 20.00
N ASP A 73 9.33 -8.53 18.67
CA ASP A 73 8.81 -9.60 17.82
C ASP A 73 9.63 -10.88 18.09
N PRO A 74 9.03 -12.00 18.53
CA PRO A 74 9.78 -13.25 18.68
C PRO A 74 10.37 -13.74 17.35
N ASN A 75 9.78 -13.35 16.21
CA ASN A 75 10.34 -13.58 14.90
C ASN A 75 11.23 -12.39 14.49
N GLN A 76 12.55 -12.63 14.47
CA GLN A 76 13.56 -11.62 14.14
C GLN A 76 14.01 -11.66 12.66
N VAL A 77 13.29 -12.35 11.78
CA VAL A 77 13.57 -12.32 10.34
C VAL A 77 13.29 -10.91 9.79
N ARG A 78 14.19 -10.42 8.92
CA ARG A 78 14.26 -9.03 8.43
C ARG A 78 14.20 -8.95 6.91
N GLY A 79 13.95 -7.75 6.39
CA GLY A 79 14.06 -7.40 4.97
C GLY A 79 13.28 -8.31 4.03
N GLU A 80 13.89 -8.72 2.93
CA GLU A 80 13.29 -9.61 1.93
C GLU A 80 12.83 -10.93 2.55
N GLY A 81 13.58 -11.47 3.52
CA GLY A 81 13.17 -12.70 4.22
C GLY A 81 11.85 -12.52 4.97
N ARG A 82 11.65 -11.38 5.62
CA ARG A 82 10.39 -11.05 6.30
C ARG A 82 9.26 -10.89 5.30
N TYR A 83 9.52 -10.16 4.21
CA TYR A 83 8.56 -9.99 3.12
C TYR A 83 8.07 -11.35 2.59
N ARG A 84 8.98 -12.29 2.35
CA ARG A 84 8.64 -13.64 1.89
C ARG A 84 7.75 -14.39 2.87
N GLN A 85 8.01 -14.30 4.17
CA GLN A 85 7.12 -14.92 5.18
C GLN A 85 5.70 -14.32 5.16
N LEU A 86 5.56 -13.01 4.94
CA LEU A 86 4.24 -12.38 4.78
C LEU A 86 3.53 -12.88 3.52
N VAL A 87 4.26 -13.03 2.40
CA VAL A 87 3.74 -13.61 1.16
C VAL A 87 3.28 -15.06 1.39
N ASP A 88 4.07 -15.88 2.09
CA ASP A 88 3.73 -17.27 2.39
C ASP A 88 2.42 -17.38 3.19
N VAL A 89 2.22 -16.49 4.18
CA VAL A 89 0.97 -16.42 4.97
C VAL A 89 -0.21 -16.04 4.08
N CYS A 90 -0.06 -15.05 3.20
CA CYS A 90 -1.09 -14.66 2.25
C CYS A 90 -1.47 -15.84 1.33
N GLN A 91 -0.48 -16.49 0.72
CA GLN A 91 -0.70 -17.61 -0.20
C GLN A 91 -1.36 -18.80 0.50
N ALA A 92 -0.96 -19.12 1.73
CA ALA A 92 -1.59 -20.18 2.54
C ALA A 92 -3.08 -19.91 2.83
N LEU A 93 -3.52 -18.65 2.78
CA LEU A 93 -4.90 -18.23 2.99
C LEU A 93 -5.63 -17.88 1.68
N GLY A 94 -5.00 -18.10 0.53
CA GLY A 94 -5.55 -17.78 -0.79
C GLY A 94 -5.76 -16.28 -1.02
N VAL A 95 -4.90 -15.46 -0.43
CA VAL A 95 -4.86 -13.99 -0.58
C VAL A 95 -3.84 -13.65 -1.65
N LEU A 96 -4.22 -12.82 -2.62
CA LEU A 96 -3.35 -12.40 -3.72
C LEU A 96 -2.35 -11.36 -3.23
N THR A 97 -1.11 -11.47 -3.70
CA THR A 97 0.04 -10.67 -3.29
C THR A 97 0.70 -10.00 -4.50
N PRO A 98 1.69 -9.11 -4.29
CA PRO A 98 2.49 -8.62 -5.40
C PRO A 98 3.23 -9.72 -6.16
N GLU A 99 3.51 -10.88 -5.57
CA GLU A 99 4.32 -11.94 -6.21
C GLU A 99 3.48 -12.86 -7.11
N ASP A 100 2.16 -12.82 -7.01
CA ASP A 100 1.26 -13.67 -7.80
C ASP A 100 1.01 -13.08 -9.20
N PRO A 101 0.58 -13.89 -10.19
CA PRO A 101 0.11 -13.36 -11.47
C PRO A 101 -0.98 -12.31 -11.27
N TYR A 102 -0.91 -11.21 -12.03
CA TYR A 102 -1.90 -10.14 -11.92
C TYR A 102 -3.30 -10.64 -12.31
N PRO A 103 -4.28 -10.64 -11.39
CA PRO A 103 -5.59 -11.17 -11.67
C PRO A 103 -6.39 -10.24 -12.58
N GLU A 104 -7.22 -10.85 -13.43
CA GLU A 104 -8.31 -10.15 -14.10
C GLU A 104 -9.50 -10.03 -13.15
N TRP A 105 -10.02 -8.83 -12.97
CA TRP A 105 -11.26 -8.55 -12.25
C TRP A 105 -12.31 -8.05 -13.24
N THR A 106 -13.49 -8.67 -13.23
CA THR A 106 -14.58 -8.36 -14.14
C THR A 106 -15.78 -7.82 -13.36
N ASP A 107 -16.29 -6.65 -13.71
CA ASP A 107 -17.47 -6.10 -13.04
C ASP A 107 -18.77 -6.85 -13.41
N GLY A 108 -19.91 -6.37 -12.87
CA GLY A 108 -21.22 -6.96 -13.17
C GLY A 108 -21.68 -6.76 -14.63
N ASP A 109 -21.07 -5.82 -15.36
CA ASP A 109 -21.40 -5.49 -16.76
C ASP A 109 -20.45 -6.18 -17.75
N GLY A 110 -19.54 -7.03 -17.27
CA GLY A 110 -18.58 -7.77 -18.09
C GLY A 110 -17.33 -6.97 -18.47
N ARG A 111 -17.09 -5.80 -17.87
CA ARG A 111 -15.85 -5.01 -18.10
C ARG A 111 -14.72 -5.58 -17.25
N SER A 112 -13.63 -5.94 -17.91
CA SER A 112 -12.45 -6.51 -17.28
C SER A 112 -11.31 -5.51 -17.12
N VAL A 113 -10.68 -5.53 -15.95
CA VAL A 113 -9.46 -4.78 -15.64
C VAL A 113 -8.42 -5.73 -15.03
N VAL A 114 -7.15 -5.43 -15.21
CA VAL A 114 -6.07 -6.18 -14.52
C VAL A 114 -5.73 -5.46 -13.22
N LEU A 115 -5.82 -6.15 -12.09
CA LEU A 115 -5.33 -5.61 -10.81
C LEU A 115 -3.84 -5.87 -10.72
N ALA A 116 -3.06 -4.83 -10.42
CA ALA A 116 -1.62 -4.93 -10.23
C ALA A 116 -1.27 -4.58 -8.77
N PRO A 117 -1.19 -5.57 -7.87
CA PRO A 117 -0.65 -5.41 -6.53
C PRO A 117 0.87 -5.18 -6.62
N LEU A 118 1.35 -4.10 -6.03
CA LEU A 118 2.73 -3.62 -6.14
C LEU A 118 3.39 -3.57 -4.77
N PHE A 119 4.67 -3.92 -4.73
CA PHE A 119 5.56 -3.64 -3.59
C PHE A 119 6.79 -2.92 -4.14
N LEU A 120 6.90 -1.62 -3.85
CA LEU A 120 7.88 -0.72 -4.46
C LEU A 120 8.80 -0.03 -3.45
N LEU A 121 8.38 0.14 -2.19
CA LEU A 121 9.10 0.91 -1.18
C LEU A 121 9.30 2.40 -1.61
N TYR A 122 10.38 3.02 -1.16
CA TYR A 122 10.76 4.41 -1.45
C TYR A 122 12.28 4.53 -1.59
N ASP A 123 12.73 5.63 -2.22
CA ASP A 123 14.14 5.88 -2.53
C ASP A 123 14.61 7.31 -2.17
N TYR A 124 13.89 7.99 -1.27
CA TYR A 124 14.20 9.36 -0.84
C TYR A 124 14.16 10.40 -1.97
N THR A 125 13.65 10.09 -3.17
CA THR A 125 13.57 11.03 -4.29
C THR A 125 12.43 12.03 -4.19
N PHE A 126 11.44 11.76 -3.34
CA PHE A 126 10.40 12.71 -2.92
C PHE A 126 10.97 13.75 -1.94
N ARG A 127 11.97 14.48 -2.42
CA ARG A 127 12.69 15.54 -1.71
C ARG A 127 12.58 16.87 -2.47
N PRO A 128 12.92 18.01 -1.82
CA PRO A 128 13.00 19.30 -2.51
C PRO A 128 13.86 19.24 -3.78
N ALA A 129 13.44 19.95 -4.82
CA ALA A 129 14.20 20.00 -6.07
C ALA A 129 15.58 20.62 -5.82
N GLY A 130 16.62 19.98 -6.37
CA GLY A 130 18.00 20.45 -6.25
C GLY A 130 18.73 20.03 -4.97
N SER A 131 18.07 19.41 -3.99
CA SER A 131 18.77 18.88 -2.80
C SER A 131 19.33 17.48 -3.02
N THR A 132 20.47 17.23 -2.38
CA THR A 132 21.00 15.89 -2.16
C THR A 132 20.17 15.15 -1.11
N LYS A 133 20.30 13.82 -1.06
CA LYS A 133 19.67 13.01 -0.01
C LYS A 133 20.13 13.43 1.38
N ALA A 134 21.44 13.65 1.56
CA ALA A 134 22.03 14.02 2.85
C ALA A 134 21.45 15.34 3.37
N GLU A 135 21.44 16.39 2.54
CA GLU A 135 20.86 17.69 2.91
C GLU A 135 19.38 17.58 3.26
N ALA A 136 18.62 16.77 2.53
CA ALA A 136 17.19 16.59 2.79
C ALA A 136 16.93 15.83 4.11
N LEU A 137 17.73 14.81 4.41
CA LEU A 137 17.67 14.09 5.69
C LEU A 137 18.09 14.98 6.86
N ASP A 138 19.16 15.75 6.71
CA ASP A 138 19.61 16.71 7.73
C ASP A 138 18.52 17.76 7.99
N ALA A 139 17.86 18.26 6.95
CA ALA A 139 16.72 19.16 7.09
C ALA A 139 15.53 18.51 7.81
N ALA A 140 15.27 17.23 7.56
CA ALA A 140 14.23 16.47 8.27
C ALA A 140 14.56 16.31 9.75
N VAL A 141 15.80 15.91 10.08
CA VAL A 141 16.29 15.77 11.46
C VAL A 141 16.23 17.11 12.20
N ASN A 142 16.69 18.20 11.58
CA ASN A 142 16.63 19.54 12.15
C ASN A 142 15.20 20.03 12.40
N ALA A 143 14.23 19.53 11.63
CA ALA A 143 12.80 19.78 11.83
C ALA A 143 12.14 18.83 12.84
N GLY A 144 12.90 17.90 13.44
CA GLY A 144 12.38 16.89 14.37
C GLY A 144 11.59 15.77 13.67
N VAL A 145 11.78 15.58 12.37
CA VAL A 145 11.06 14.59 11.56
C VAL A 145 12.01 13.46 11.17
N VAL A 146 11.83 12.29 11.78
CA VAL A 146 12.58 11.06 11.46
C VAL A 146 11.59 9.91 11.35
N CYS A 147 11.61 9.19 10.23
CA CYS A 147 10.77 8.01 10.07
C CYS A 147 11.33 6.82 10.86
N THR A 148 10.44 6.10 11.55
CA THR A 148 10.78 4.89 12.31
C THR A 148 11.37 3.79 11.44
N ASP A 149 11.08 3.81 10.13
CA ASP A 149 11.65 2.90 9.14
C ASP A 149 13.18 2.90 9.15
N GLU A 150 13.83 4.02 9.50
CA GLU A 150 15.30 4.10 9.61
C GLU A 150 15.88 3.12 10.65
N PHE A 151 15.05 2.70 11.61
CA PHE A 151 15.44 1.82 12.71
C PHE A 151 14.84 0.42 12.59
N LEU A 152 13.64 0.28 12.02
CA LEU A 152 12.87 -0.97 12.04
C LEU A 152 12.69 -1.62 10.66
N LEU A 153 12.81 -0.86 9.56
CA LEU A 153 12.70 -1.37 8.20
C LEU A 153 14.10 -1.66 7.64
N HIS A 154 14.55 -2.88 7.89
CA HIS A 154 15.85 -3.35 7.43
C HIS A 154 15.79 -3.80 5.97
N PRO A 155 16.72 -3.36 5.09
CA PRO A 155 16.68 -3.67 3.67
C PRO A 155 17.37 -4.98 3.29
N ASP A 156 17.78 -5.83 4.23
CA ASP A 156 18.54 -7.05 3.93
C ASP A 156 17.85 -7.91 2.84
N PRO A 157 18.60 -8.48 1.87
CA PRO A 157 20.05 -8.45 1.70
C PRO A 157 20.56 -7.22 0.91
N TYR A 158 19.69 -6.28 0.58
CA TYR A 158 20.05 -5.08 -0.18
C TYR A 158 20.85 -4.12 0.72
N PRO A 159 21.85 -3.41 0.17
CA PRO A 159 22.69 -2.51 0.97
C PRO A 159 21.91 -1.30 1.51
N THR A 160 20.85 -0.89 0.83
CA THR A 160 20.00 0.24 1.23
C THR A 160 18.55 0.00 0.83
N ARG A 161 17.62 0.74 1.46
CA ARG A 161 16.21 0.80 1.08
C ARG A 161 16.01 1.28 -0.36
N GLU A 162 16.85 2.22 -0.82
CA GLU A 162 16.87 2.67 -2.23
C GLU A 162 17.24 1.55 -3.20
N ALA A 163 18.25 0.74 -2.87
CA ALA A 163 18.66 -0.37 -3.72
C ALA A 163 17.57 -1.45 -3.80
N TRP A 164 16.87 -1.69 -2.69
CA TRP A 164 15.70 -2.57 -2.67
C TRP A 164 14.56 -1.98 -3.52
N CYS A 165 14.22 -0.71 -3.31
CA CYS A 165 13.22 0.03 -4.09
C CYS A 165 13.50 -0.06 -5.60
N GLN A 166 14.74 0.23 -6.03
CA GLN A 166 15.14 0.14 -7.43
C GLN A 166 14.94 -1.28 -7.98
N THR A 167 15.37 -2.30 -7.25
CA THR A 167 15.18 -3.71 -7.66
C THR A 167 13.71 -4.05 -7.82
N ARG A 168 12.87 -3.61 -6.88
CA ARG A 168 11.41 -3.81 -6.93
C ARG A 168 10.77 -3.08 -8.11
N VAL A 169 11.19 -1.85 -8.38
CA VAL A 169 10.74 -1.06 -9.53
C VAL A 169 11.09 -1.77 -10.84
N ASP A 170 12.34 -2.21 -11.01
CA ASP A 170 12.82 -2.88 -12.23
C ASP A 170 12.03 -4.17 -12.51
N GLN A 171 11.83 -5.00 -11.49
CA GLN A 171 11.03 -6.22 -11.60
C GLN A 171 9.57 -5.94 -11.94
N THR A 172 8.98 -4.92 -11.29
CA THR A 172 7.57 -4.57 -11.47
C THR A 172 7.33 -3.99 -12.86
N VAL A 173 8.24 -3.17 -13.39
CA VAL A 173 8.10 -2.56 -14.72
C VAL A 173 8.02 -3.62 -15.82
N GLN A 174 8.79 -4.70 -15.70
CA GLN A 174 8.76 -5.82 -16.65
C GLN A 174 7.40 -6.51 -16.64
N ARG A 175 6.83 -6.73 -15.45
CA ARG A 175 5.52 -7.38 -15.29
C ARG A 175 4.37 -6.52 -15.77
N LEU A 176 4.39 -5.22 -15.46
CA LEU A 176 3.39 -4.28 -15.95
C LEU A 176 3.45 -4.13 -17.48
N ALA A 177 4.65 -4.12 -18.07
CA ALA A 177 4.83 -4.07 -19.52
C ALA A 177 4.34 -5.34 -20.24
N ALA A 178 4.27 -6.48 -19.56
CA ALA A 178 3.74 -7.73 -20.10
C ALA A 178 2.20 -7.79 -20.12
N ILE A 179 1.50 -6.85 -19.48
CA ILE A 179 0.03 -6.78 -19.52
C ILE A 179 -0.42 -6.41 -20.94
N PRO A 180 -1.29 -7.22 -21.59
CA PRO A 180 -1.76 -6.91 -22.94
C PRO A 180 -2.41 -5.53 -23.03
N GLU A 181 -2.11 -4.78 -24.10
CA GLU A 181 -2.50 -3.37 -24.25
C GLU A 181 -4.02 -3.12 -24.16
N ARG A 182 -4.83 -4.12 -24.54
CA ARG A 182 -6.30 -4.05 -24.47
C ARG A 182 -6.84 -3.94 -23.04
N TYR A 183 -6.07 -4.34 -22.03
CA TYR A 183 -6.53 -4.30 -20.66
C TYR A 183 -6.16 -2.97 -19.98
N PRO A 184 -7.13 -2.27 -19.39
CA PRO A 184 -6.85 -1.26 -18.38
C PRO A 184 -6.33 -1.90 -17.10
N THR A 185 -5.71 -1.10 -16.23
CA THR A 185 -5.18 -1.56 -14.95
C THR A 185 -5.78 -0.85 -13.75
N VAL A 186 -5.71 -1.49 -12.58
CA VAL A 186 -5.78 -0.81 -11.28
C VAL A 186 -4.43 -1.04 -10.60
N LEU A 187 -3.67 0.04 -10.40
CA LEU A 187 -2.38 -0.04 -9.72
C LEU A 187 -2.60 0.08 -8.22
N ILE A 188 -2.05 -0.85 -7.44
CA ILE A 188 -2.28 -0.94 -6.00
C ILE A 188 -0.92 -0.93 -5.30
N SER A 189 -0.62 0.13 -4.57
CA SER A 189 0.66 0.30 -3.87
C SER A 189 0.40 0.93 -2.52
N HIS A 190 1.11 0.55 -1.46
CA HIS A 190 0.96 1.25 -0.19
C HIS A 190 1.39 2.73 -0.30
N PHE A 191 2.56 2.99 -0.90
CA PHE A 191 3.06 4.34 -1.12
C PHE A 191 2.42 5.00 -2.34
N PRO A 192 2.16 6.32 -2.32
CA PRO A 192 1.72 7.06 -3.50
C PRO A 192 2.74 6.96 -4.64
N LEU A 193 2.25 6.80 -5.87
CA LEU A 193 3.10 6.67 -7.07
C LEU A 193 3.65 8.00 -7.60
N ARG A 194 3.24 9.13 -7.02
CA ARG A 194 3.63 10.48 -7.46
C ARG A 194 3.88 11.40 -6.27
N GLN A 195 4.90 12.26 -6.39
CA GLN A 195 5.29 13.20 -5.35
C GLN A 195 4.19 14.26 -5.11
N ASP A 196 3.49 14.68 -6.15
CA ASP A 196 2.43 15.71 -6.06
C ASP A 196 1.15 15.22 -5.36
N LEU A 197 1.10 13.93 -5.00
CA LEU A 197 0.07 13.37 -4.13
C LEU A 197 0.46 13.41 -2.64
N VAL A 198 1.72 13.69 -2.32
CA VAL A 198 2.21 13.79 -0.95
C VAL A 198 2.00 15.21 -0.44
N PHE A 199 0.87 15.44 0.23
CA PHE A 199 0.56 16.72 0.86
C PHE A 199 0.55 16.57 2.39
N LEU A 200 1.68 16.90 3.02
CA LEU A 200 1.90 16.77 4.46
C LEU A 200 2.11 18.14 5.10
N PRO A 201 1.04 18.92 5.38
CA PRO A 201 1.17 20.33 5.77
C PRO A 201 1.89 20.54 7.11
N ARG A 202 1.89 19.53 7.99
CA ARG A 202 2.51 19.61 9.32
C ARG A 202 3.95 19.10 9.35
N ILE A 203 4.30 18.17 8.46
CA ILE A 203 5.59 17.47 8.43
C ILE A 203 6.05 17.25 6.98
N PRO A 204 6.23 18.32 6.18
CA PRO A 204 6.52 18.19 4.74
C PRO A 204 7.82 17.42 4.47
N GLN A 205 8.78 17.45 5.40
CA GLN A 205 10.04 16.70 5.31
C GLN A 205 9.82 15.18 5.36
N PHE A 206 8.68 14.70 5.85
CA PHE A 206 8.35 13.27 5.86
C PHE A 206 8.14 12.70 4.46
N SER A 207 7.95 13.56 3.45
CA SER A 207 7.82 13.14 2.04
C SER A 207 8.97 12.25 1.54
N LEU A 208 10.16 12.33 2.16
CA LEU A 208 11.32 11.49 1.86
C LEU A 208 11.02 9.98 1.94
N TRP A 209 10.10 9.57 2.80
CA TRP A 209 9.75 8.16 3.02
C TRP A 209 8.45 7.75 2.31
N CYS A 210 7.92 8.60 1.42
CA CYS A 210 6.58 8.40 0.84
C CYS A 210 6.55 7.86 -0.58
N GLY A 211 7.68 7.47 -1.18
CA GLY A 211 7.70 6.83 -2.52
C GLY A 211 8.94 7.14 -3.34
N THR A 212 8.81 7.00 -4.66
CA THR A 212 9.89 7.19 -5.65
C THR A 212 9.40 7.94 -6.88
N LYS A 213 10.27 8.79 -7.46
CA LYS A 213 10.02 9.49 -8.73
C LYS A 213 10.01 8.56 -9.94
N LEU A 214 10.49 7.32 -9.80
CA LEU A 214 10.53 6.34 -10.88
C LEU A 214 9.13 5.90 -11.37
N THR A 215 8.08 6.19 -10.59
CA THR A 215 6.71 5.81 -10.89
C THR A 215 5.80 6.95 -11.33
N GLU A 216 6.33 8.15 -11.52
CA GLU A 216 5.55 9.38 -11.73
C GLU A 216 4.56 9.29 -12.92
N ASP A 217 4.90 8.56 -13.97
CA ASP A 217 4.09 8.40 -15.18
C ASP A 217 3.31 7.07 -15.25
N TRP A 218 3.43 6.20 -14.24
CA TRP A 218 2.93 4.83 -14.31
C TRP A 218 1.42 4.74 -14.51
N HIS A 219 0.65 5.66 -13.93
CA HIS A 219 -0.79 5.72 -14.11
C HIS A 219 -1.20 5.91 -15.57
N GLN A 220 -0.43 6.68 -16.36
CA GLN A 220 -0.66 6.82 -17.80
C GLN A 220 0.00 5.68 -18.59
N ARG A 221 1.29 5.43 -18.32
CA ARG A 221 2.10 4.44 -19.04
C ARG A 221 1.48 3.04 -19.00
N PHE A 222 0.85 2.68 -17.89
CA PHE A 222 0.21 1.37 -17.68
C PHE A 222 -1.32 1.44 -17.67
N ARG A 223 -1.90 2.49 -18.27
CA ARG A 223 -3.35 2.59 -18.55
C ARG A 223 -4.22 2.36 -17.31
N ALA A 224 -3.81 2.97 -16.19
CA ALA A 224 -4.53 2.83 -14.95
C ALA A 224 -5.88 3.55 -15.04
N GLN A 225 -6.96 2.85 -14.71
CA GLN A 225 -8.26 3.47 -14.46
C GLN A 225 -8.33 4.05 -13.04
N ALA A 226 -7.62 3.42 -12.11
CA ALA A 226 -7.45 3.91 -10.75
C ALA A 226 -6.08 3.51 -10.20
N VAL A 227 -5.57 4.32 -9.27
CA VAL A 227 -4.44 4.01 -8.41
C VAL A 227 -4.91 4.02 -6.96
N VAL A 228 -4.69 2.93 -6.25
CA VAL A 228 -5.07 2.76 -4.84
C VAL A 228 -3.82 2.81 -3.98
N TYR A 229 -3.83 3.64 -2.94
CA TYR A 229 -2.72 3.76 -2.01
C TYR A 229 -3.13 4.19 -0.59
N GLY A 230 -2.18 4.15 0.34
CA GLY A 230 -2.36 4.50 1.75
C GLY A 230 -1.22 5.39 2.26
N HIS A 231 -0.64 5.02 3.40
CA HIS A 231 0.59 5.58 4.01
C HIS A 231 0.47 6.99 4.57
N LEU A 232 -0.25 7.89 3.90
CA LEU A 232 -0.31 9.30 4.28
C LEU A 232 -1.26 9.57 5.44
N HIS A 233 -2.18 8.64 5.73
CA HIS A 233 -3.24 8.79 6.72
C HIS A 233 -4.17 9.99 6.43
N ILE A 234 -4.29 10.34 5.14
CA ILE A 234 -5.11 11.46 4.65
C ILE A 234 -6.07 10.92 3.58
N PRO A 235 -7.18 10.28 3.99
CA PRO A 235 -8.11 9.65 3.07
C PRO A 235 -8.72 10.66 2.12
N ARG A 236 -8.52 10.47 0.81
CA ARG A 236 -9.00 11.40 -0.21
C ARG A 236 -9.03 10.76 -1.59
N THR A 237 -9.87 11.34 -2.44
CA THR A 237 -9.87 11.09 -3.88
C THR A 237 -9.20 12.25 -4.60
N SER A 238 -8.24 11.96 -5.46
CA SER A 238 -7.54 12.94 -6.31
C SER A 238 -7.58 12.51 -7.77
N TRP A 239 -7.38 13.45 -8.69
CA TRP A 239 -7.37 13.17 -10.12
C TRP A 239 -6.09 13.72 -10.76
N ARG A 240 -5.44 12.91 -11.60
CA ARG A 240 -4.32 13.32 -12.45
C ARG A 240 -4.46 12.67 -13.80
N HIS A 241 -4.44 13.46 -14.87
CA HIS A 241 -4.55 12.95 -16.24
C HIS A 241 -5.78 12.03 -16.41
N GLU A 242 -6.92 12.44 -15.86
CA GLU A 242 -8.18 11.67 -15.85
C GLU A 242 -8.13 10.33 -15.10
N VAL A 243 -7.01 9.99 -14.46
CA VAL A 243 -6.89 8.82 -13.59
C VAL A 243 -7.21 9.20 -12.16
N ARG A 244 -8.03 8.37 -11.51
CA ARG A 244 -8.41 8.52 -10.10
C ARG A 244 -7.35 7.92 -9.19
N PHE A 245 -6.95 8.69 -8.19
CA PHE A 245 -6.05 8.26 -7.12
C PHE A 245 -6.84 8.23 -5.81
N GLU A 246 -6.92 7.06 -5.19
CA GLU A 246 -7.65 6.84 -3.95
C GLU A 246 -6.64 6.58 -2.82
N GLU A 247 -6.53 7.53 -1.91
CA GLU A 247 -5.92 7.30 -0.59
C GLU A 247 -6.99 6.66 0.30
N VAL A 248 -6.75 5.41 0.70
CA VAL A 248 -7.73 4.53 1.35
C VAL A 248 -7.37 4.19 2.80
N SER A 249 -6.51 4.99 3.41
CA SER A 249 -6.16 4.80 4.82
C SER A 249 -7.40 4.91 5.71
N LEU A 250 -7.39 4.23 6.85
CA LEU A 250 -8.44 4.40 7.87
C LEU A 250 -8.50 5.89 8.28
N GLY A 251 -7.33 6.46 8.61
CA GLY A 251 -7.08 7.88 8.86
C GLY A 251 -8.08 8.55 9.82
N ASN A 252 -8.06 9.88 9.88
CA ASN A 252 -9.17 10.64 10.47
C ASN A 252 -10.09 11.20 9.35
N GLY A 253 -11.36 11.43 9.67
CA GLY A 253 -12.32 12.15 8.85
C GLY A 253 -11.88 13.60 8.60
N PRO A 254 -12.44 14.28 7.59
CA PRO A 254 -12.12 15.68 7.30
C PRO A 254 -12.33 16.63 8.49
N ASP A 255 -13.25 16.28 9.39
CA ASP A 255 -13.60 17.00 10.62
C ASP A 255 -12.90 16.45 11.88
N GLY A 256 -11.99 15.49 11.71
CA GLY A 256 -11.31 14.80 12.80
C GLY A 256 -12.08 13.60 13.39
N THR A 257 -13.23 13.23 12.83
CA THR A 257 -13.97 12.02 13.27
C THR A 257 -13.17 10.76 13.00
N ARG A 258 -13.17 9.81 13.94
CA ARG A 258 -12.60 8.48 13.71
C ARG A 258 -13.67 7.60 13.08
N LEU A 259 -13.57 7.37 11.78
CA LEU A 259 -14.43 6.41 11.10
C LEU A 259 -13.95 4.99 11.36
N THR A 260 -14.89 4.06 11.40
CA THR A 260 -14.60 2.63 11.51
C THR A 260 -14.08 2.08 10.17
N PRO A 261 -13.35 0.94 10.18
CA PRO A 261 -12.95 0.26 8.96
C PRO A 261 -14.11 -0.05 8.01
N ALA A 262 -15.29 -0.39 8.55
CA ALA A 262 -16.49 -0.65 7.76
C ALA A 262 -16.98 0.59 6.99
N GLU A 263 -16.96 1.76 7.64
CA GLU A 263 -17.32 3.04 7.03
C GLU A 263 -16.26 3.55 6.04
N ARG A 264 -15.03 3.03 6.13
CA ARG A 264 -13.89 3.40 5.29
C ARG A 264 -13.67 2.52 4.07
N LEU A 265 -14.45 1.47 3.88
CA LEU A 265 -14.37 0.67 2.66
C LEU A 265 -14.62 1.54 1.42
N ARG A 266 -13.56 1.86 0.70
CA ARG A 266 -13.61 2.69 -0.50
C ARG A 266 -13.98 1.84 -1.69
N GLN A 267 -15.04 2.20 -2.41
CA GLN A 267 -15.34 1.56 -3.69
C GLN A 267 -14.41 2.09 -4.80
N VAL A 268 -13.51 1.22 -5.27
CA VAL A 268 -12.56 1.48 -6.36
C VAL A 268 -13.21 1.18 -7.71
N LEU A 269 -13.94 0.07 -7.82
CA LEU A 269 -14.71 -0.28 -9.02
C LEU A 269 -16.03 -0.99 -8.66
N PRO A 270 -17.07 -0.92 -9.52
CA PRO A 270 -17.22 0.08 -10.57
C PRO A 270 -17.21 1.49 -9.97
N PHE A 271 -17.01 2.52 -10.80
CA PHE A 271 -17.03 3.90 -10.32
C PHE A 271 -18.39 4.20 -9.65
N PRO A 272 -18.42 4.70 -8.39
CA PRO A 272 -19.65 4.98 -7.67
C PRO A 272 -20.41 6.20 -8.19
#